data_AF-A0A561EK53-F1
#
_entry.id   AF-A0A561EK53-F1
#
_cell.length_a   1.000
_cell.length_b   1.000
_cell.length_c   1.000
_cell.angle_alpha   90.00
_cell.angle_beta   90.00
_cell.angle_gamma   90.00
#
_symmetry.space_group_name_H-M   'P 1'
#
loop_
_entity.id
_entity.type
_entity.pdbx_description
1 polymer ?
#
loop_
_entity_poly.entity_id
_entity_poly.type
_entity_poly.pdbx_seq_one_letter_code
_entity_poly.pdbx_strand_id
1 'polypeptide(L)'
;MDQDRTPGEQPEEKPEEQPAREPGGRADDEQVAGRPEAPEPAEEPAPAGEPEPAGEPEPAGEPEPAAEGPAAELPPSDEPPVSEWVEEPSGKPAPPSDARRRLKAALWPPRISRGQLVVALLLCSLGLALAIQVRSTNDHSQLRGARQEDLVRILDELDSRQQRLQQEKSQLEQSLAQLENSSNQAKEAQEQTKKKATELGILAGTVKATGPGIVLTVDDPQGQVKADMLLDTLQELRAAGAEAIQINDVRVVASTYFTDASGGGVQIDGKNVSQPFRFTVIGNPQDLTPALNIPGGVVRTLEKQQARATITQQQKVVVDALATPTPPQYAKPAAK
;
A
#
# COMPACT_ATOMS: atom_id res chain seq x y z
N MET A 1 44.64 -8.06 -101.43
CA MET A 1 45.16 -7.01 -100.52
C MET A 1 44.66 -7.36 -99.13
N ASP A 2 45.09 -8.49 -98.54
CA ASP A 2 46.45 -8.79 -98.02
C ASP A 2 46.74 -8.00 -96.74
N GLN A 3 47.23 -8.57 -95.63
CA GLN A 3 47.45 -9.97 -95.25
C GLN A 3 47.51 -10.04 -93.71
N ASP A 4 46.78 -10.98 -93.13
CA ASP A 4 47.27 -12.01 -92.21
C ASP A 4 48.45 -11.67 -91.25
N ARG A 5 48.18 -11.55 -89.94
CA ARG A 5 49.16 -11.70 -88.82
C ARG A 5 48.51 -12.03 -87.46
N THR A 6 48.69 -13.28 -87.04
CA THR A 6 48.92 -13.71 -85.64
C THR A 6 50.34 -14.35 -85.60
N PRO A 7 50.91 -14.84 -84.48
CA PRO A 7 50.41 -14.90 -83.09
C PRO A 7 51.36 -14.26 -82.05
N GLY A 8 50.95 -14.29 -80.78
CA GLY A 8 51.75 -13.86 -79.62
C GLY A 8 51.39 -14.70 -78.39
N GLU A 9 52.14 -15.79 -78.21
CA GLU A 9 51.96 -16.80 -77.16
C GLU A 9 52.43 -16.27 -75.79
N GLN A 10 51.70 -16.57 -74.71
CA GLN A 10 52.18 -16.38 -73.32
C GLN A 10 51.97 -17.67 -72.53
N PRO A 11 52.89 -18.06 -71.61
CA PRO A 11 52.93 -19.41 -71.08
C PRO A 11 52.00 -19.64 -69.88
N GLU A 12 51.71 -20.92 -69.63
CA GLU A 12 51.07 -21.40 -68.40
C GLU A 12 52.00 -21.25 -67.19
N GLU A 13 51.47 -20.78 -66.04
CA GLU A 13 52.04 -21.07 -64.73
C GLU A 13 51.11 -21.99 -63.95
N LYS A 14 51.65 -23.13 -63.49
CA LYS A 14 51.03 -24.06 -62.55
C LYS A 14 51.63 -23.86 -61.14
N PRO A 15 50.95 -24.31 -60.07
CA PRO A 15 51.15 -23.77 -58.74
C PRO A 15 52.37 -24.33 -58.01
N GLU A 16 53.01 -23.50 -57.18
CA GLU A 16 53.97 -23.97 -56.18
C GLU A 16 53.26 -24.59 -54.96
N GLU A 17 53.60 -25.84 -54.69
CA GLU A 17 53.22 -26.63 -53.53
C GLU A 17 54.36 -26.54 -52.50
N GLN A 18 54.09 -26.18 -51.25
CA GLN A 18 55.08 -26.23 -50.16
C GLN A 18 54.56 -27.02 -48.95
N PRO A 19 55.44 -27.75 -48.23
CA PRO A 19 55.06 -29.05 -47.69
C PRO A 19 54.74 -29.07 -46.19
N ALA A 20 54.09 -30.17 -45.78
CA ALA A 20 53.73 -30.49 -44.41
C ALA A 20 54.92 -30.53 -43.44
N ARG A 21 54.65 -30.21 -42.16
CA ARG A 21 55.50 -30.54 -41.02
C ARG A 21 54.66 -31.05 -39.84
N GLU A 22 54.85 -32.32 -39.53
CA GLU A 22 54.52 -33.00 -38.28
C GLU A 22 55.70 -33.95 -37.95
N PRO A 23 55.78 -34.53 -36.74
CA PRO A 23 55.41 -33.98 -35.44
C PRO A 23 56.59 -34.05 -34.45
N GLY A 24 56.49 -33.38 -33.30
CA GLY A 24 57.55 -33.39 -32.29
C GLY A 24 56.98 -33.42 -30.87
N GLY A 25 56.75 -34.61 -30.32
CA GLY A 25 56.29 -34.77 -28.95
C GLY A 25 57.41 -34.61 -27.92
N ARG A 26 57.05 -34.06 -26.75
CA ARG A 26 57.72 -34.34 -25.47
C ARG A 26 56.67 -34.45 -24.38
N ALA A 27 56.89 -35.40 -23.49
CA ALA A 27 56.03 -35.69 -22.36
C ALA A 27 56.48 -34.91 -21.11
N ASP A 28 55.60 -34.94 -20.11
CA ASP A 28 55.85 -34.83 -18.68
C ASP A 28 56.54 -33.55 -18.17
N ASP A 29 55.74 -32.66 -17.55
CA ASP A 29 56.01 -32.31 -16.16
C ASP A 29 54.71 -32.03 -15.39
N GLU A 30 54.66 -32.47 -14.14
CA GLU A 30 53.46 -32.61 -13.33
C GLU A 30 53.41 -31.53 -12.24
N GLN A 31 52.51 -30.54 -12.37
CA GLN A 31 52.23 -29.62 -11.26
C GLN A 31 50.74 -29.49 -10.96
N VAL A 32 50.36 -30.18 -9.89
CA VAL A 32 49.05 -30.13 -9.24
C VAL A 32 48.80 -28.73 -8.67
N ALA A 33 47.81 -28.03 -9.20
CA ALA A 33 47.22 -26.83 -8.59
C ALA A 33 45.76 -27.10 -8.25
N GLY A 34 45.36 -26.75 -7.02
CA GLY A 34 44.11 -27.21 -6.41
C GLY A 34 42.84 -26.81 -7.15
N ARG A 35 41.98 -27.81 -7.39
CA ARG A 35 40.58 -27.66 -7.79
C ARG A 35 39.80 -27.06 -6.61
N PRO A 36 39.20 -25.86 -6.71
CA PRO A 36 38.33 -25.36 -5.65
C PRO A 36 37.07 -26.24 -5.57
N GLU A 37 36.70 -26.62 -4.35
CA GLU A 37 35.46 -27.35 -4.05
C GLU A 37 34.24 -26.58 -4.54
N ALA A 38 33.28 -27.29 -5.15
CA ALA A 38 31.97 -26.72 -5.43
C ALA A 38 31.19 -26.68 -4.10
N PRO A 39 30.52 -25.56 -3.75
CA PRO A 39 29.65 -25.54 -2.60
C PRO A 39 28.46 -26.48 -2.81
N GLU A 40 28.10 -27.22 -1.77
CA GLU A 40 26.94 -28.13 -1.77
C GLU A 40 25.64 -27.36 -2.03
N PRO A 41 24.64 -27.96 -2.72
CA PRO A 41 23.33 -27.35 -2.86
C PRO A 41 22.62 -27.30 -1.50
N ALA A 42 22.22 -26.11 -1.08
CA ALA A 42 21.39 -25.94 0.11
C ALA A 42 20.00 -26.60 -0.11
N GLU A 43 19.50 -27.30 0.91
CA GLU A 43 18.19 -27.94 0.88
C GLU A 43 17.06 -26.90 0.68
N GLU A 44 16.13 -27.20 -0.24
CA GLU A 44 14.89 -26.43 -0.37
C GLU A 44 13.97 -26.67 0.84
N PRO A 45 13.44 -25.62 1.50
CA PRO A 45 12.41 -25.80 2.50
C PRO A 45 11.10 -26.24 1.84
N ALA A 46 10.49 -27.30 2.37
CA ALA A 46 9.23 -27.85 1.89
C ALA A 46 8.08 -26.81 1.86
N PRO A 47 7.13 -26.92 0.92
CA PRO A 47 6.03 -25.97 0.81
C PRO A 47 5.10 -26.02 2.03
N ALA A 48 4.85 -24.85 2.62
CA ALA A 48 3.82 -24.69 3.64
C ALA A 48 2.43 -24.90 3.01
N GLY A 49 1.57 -25.65 3.70
CA GLY A 49 0.26 -26.07 3.19
C GLY A 49 -0.72 -24.92 2.92
N GLU A 50 -1.64 -25.18 1.99
CA GLU A 50 -2.75 -24.28 1.64
C GLU A 50 -3.70 -24.09 2.84
N PRO A 51 -4.20 -22.87 3.10
CA PRO A 51 -5.27 -22.67 4.07
C PRO A 51 -6.63 -23.09 3.47
N GLU A 52 -7.38 -23.91 4.22
CA GLU A 52 -8.75 -24.34 3.87
C GLU A 52 -9.72 -23.14 3.73
N PRO A 53 -10.79 -23.27 2.91
CA PRO A 53 -11.75 -22.19 2.70
C PRO A 53 -12.63 -21.96 3.94
N ALA A 54 -12.74 -20.70 4.37
CA ALA A 54 -13.71 -20.30 5.39
C ALA A 54 -15.15 -20.41 4.85
N GLY A 55 -16.02 -21.09 5.61
CA GLY A 55 -17.41 -21.34 5.24
C GLY A 55 -18.32 -20.11 5.27
N GLU A 56 -19.43 -20.22 4.55
CA GLU A 56 -20.49 -19.20 4.45
C GLU A 56 -21.25 -19.02 5.79
N PRO A 57 -21.77 -17.81 6.08
CA PRO A 57 -22.63 -17.59 7.24
C PRO A 57 -24.12 -17.85 6.92
N GLU A 58 -24.73 -18.81 7.61
CA GLU A 58 -26.19 -19.00 7.67
C GLU A 58 -26.84 -18.16 8.80
N PRO A 59 -28.17 -17.94 8.78
CA PRO A 59 -28.78 -16.76 9.39
C PRO A 59 -29.03 -16.87 10.91
N ALA A 60 -29.05 -15.70 11.56
CA ALA A 60 -29.40 -15.57 12.97
C ALA A 60 -30.91 -15.82 13.21
N GLY A 61 -31.23 -16.79 14.07
CA GLY A 61 -32.59 -17.06 14.54
C GLY A 61 -33.07 -16.12 15.66
N GLU A 62 -34.38 -16.03 15.80
CA GLU A 62 -35.10 -15.27 16.83
C GLU A 62 -34.86 -15.81 18.25
N PRO A 63 -35.09 -14.97 19.28
CA PRO A 63 -35.87 -15.48 20.41
C PRO A 63 -36.93 -14.52 20.96
N GLU A 64 -38.12 -15.08 21.19
CA GLU A 64 -39.15 -14.63 22.14
C GLU A 64 -39.63 -15.89 22.91
N PRO A 65 -40.44 -15.81 23.99
CA PRO A 65 -40.65 -14.70 24.94
C PRO A 65 -40.67 -15.16 26.43
N ALA A 66 -40.65 -14.20 27.37
CA ALA A 66 -41.27 -14.29 28.70
C ALA A 66 -41.30 -12.85 29.31
N ALA A 67 -42.43 -12.13 29.40
CA ALA A 67 -43.66 -12.41 30.15
C ALA A 67 -43.50 -12.33 31.68
N GLU A 68 -43.68 -11.14 32.25
CA GLU A 68 -44.64 -10.89 33.35
C GLU A 68 -44.81 -9.37 33.59
N GLY A 69 -46.06 -8.90 33.66
CA GLY A 69 -46.44 -7.58 34.18
C GLY A 69 -46.98 -7.71 35.61
N PRO A 70 -47.83 -6.78 36.11
CA PRO A 70 -48.45 -5.66 35.40
C PRO A 70 -48.38 -4.31 36.15
N ALA A 71 -49.13 -3.34 35.62
CA ALA A 71 -49.35 -2.00 36.12
C ALA A 71 -49.79 -1.88 37.59
N ALA A 72 -49.39 -0.78 38.21
CA ALA A 72 -50.16 0.07 39.12
C ALA A 72 -49.31 1.32 39.44
N GLU A 73 -49.77 2.52 39.77
CA GLU A 73 -51.05 3.22 39.81
C GLU A 73 -50.70 4.47 40.65
N LEU A 74 -51.09 5.68 40.22
CA LEU A 74 -50.91 6.88 41.06
C LEU A 74 -51.98 6.86 42.16
N PRO A 75 -51.64 6.88 43.47
CA PRO A 75 -52.61 7.21 44.49
C PRO A 75 -52.57 8.72 44.83
N PRO A 76 -53.67 9.28 45.37
CA PRO A 76 -53.95 10.72 45.21
C PRO A 76 -54.11 11.46 46.55
N SER A 77 -54.59 12.70 46.46
CA SER A 77 -55.41 13.49 47.40
C SER A 77 -55.21 13.40 48.93
N ASP A 78 -55.21 14.55 49.62
CA ASP A 78 -56.37 15.01 50.42
C ASP A 78 -56.04 16.21 51.35
N GLU A 79 -56.85 17.27 51.24
CA GLU A 79 -57.20 18.20 52.33
C GLU A 79 -58.53 17.72 52.98
N PRO A 80 -59.15 18.38 54.00
CA PRO A 80 -58.75 19.55 54.82
C PRO A 80 -58.67 19.13 56.32
N PRO A 81 -59.46 19.56 57.36
CA PRO A 81 -60.55 20.56 57.50
C PRO A 81 -60.23 21.78 58.40
N VAL A 82 -61.19 22.71 58.40
CA VAL A 82 -61.49 23.81 59.36
C VAL A 82 -61.71 23.31 60.81
N SER A 83 -61.76 24.11 61.89
CA SER A 83 -62.21 25.50 62.15
C SER A 83 -61.36 26.15 63.30
N GLU A 84 -61.55 27.38 63.84
CA GLU A 84 -62.73 28.26 63.92
C GLU A 84 -62.36 29.74 64.21
N TRP A 85 -63.39 30.60 64.23
CA TRP A 85 -63.42 32.06 64.04
C TRP A 85 -62.99 32.97 65.22
N VAL A 86 -63.12 34.29 64.94
CA VAL A 86 -63.39 35.43 65.84
C VAL A 86 -62.15 36.23 66.28
N GLU A 87 -62.07 37.57 66.24
CA GLU A 87 -62.78 38.68 65.58
C GLU A 87 -62.00 39.96 65.98
N GLU A 88 -61.97 40.94 65.07
CA GLU A 88 -61.69 42.39 65.15
C GLU A 88 -61.81 43.17 66.51
N PRO A 89 -61.43 44.48 66.58
CA PRO A 89 -60.48 45.26 65.75
C PRO A 89 -59.65 46.34 66.52
N SER A 90 -58.85 47.08 65.73
CA SER A 90 -58.61 48.54 65.84
C SER A 90 -57.61 49.10 66.87
N GLY A 91 -56.88 50.13 66.43
CA GLY A 91 -56.01 50.94 67.29
C GLY A 91 -54.97 51.77 66.52
N LYS A 92 -55.35 52.97 66.05
CA LYS A 92 -54.40 53.92 65.42
C LYS A 92 -53.36 54.42 66.44
N PRO A 93 -52.11 54.71 66.06
CA PRO A 93 -51.13 55.28 66.97
C PRO A 93 -51.34 56.81 67.13
N ALA A 94 -51.20 57.29 68.36
CA ALA A 94 -51.00 58.71 68.68
C ALA A 94 -49.96 58.84 69.83
N PRO A 95 -48.95 59.72 69.72
CA PRO A 95 -47.91 59.94 70.75
C PRO A 95 -48.22 61.20 71.59
N PRO A 96 -47.33 61.70 72.49
CA PRO A 96 -46.17 61.10 73.17
C PRO A 96 -46.21 61.31 74.73
N SER A 97 -45.06 61.07 75.38
CA SER A 97 -44.61 61.59 76.70
C SER A 97 -44.76 60.69 77.96
N ASP A 98 -43.83 60.90 78.89
CA ASP A 98 -43.74 60.37 80.28
C ASP A 98 -43.53 58.86 80.60
N ALA A 99 -43.26 57.99 79.63
CA ALA A 99 -42.85 56.60 79.92
C ALA A 99 -41.49 56.47 80.66
N ARG A 100 -40.48 57.29 80.31
CA ARG A 100 -39.09 57.12 80.79
C ARG A 100 -38.85 57.53 82.25
N ARG A 101 -39.77 58.29 82.87
CA ARG A 101 -39.60 58.81 84.24
C ARG A 101 -40.19 57.88 85.31
N ARG A 102 -41.14 57.01 84.94
CA ARG A 102 -41.74 56.01 85.86
C ARG A 102 -40.87 54.76 86.02
N LEU A 103 -40.18 54.31 84.97
CA LEU A 103 -39.26 53.16 85.03
C LEU A 103 -38.09 53.34 86.02
N LYS A 104 -37.59 54.57 86.21
CA LYS A 104 -36.51 54.85 87.18
C LYS A 104 -36.96 54.90 88.65
N ALA A 105 -38.27 54.88 88.92
CA ALA A 105 -38.82 54.86 90.29
C ALA A 105 -39.21 53.46 90.78
N ALA A 106 -39.21 52.44 89.90
CA ALA A 106 -39.60 51.06 90.22
C ALA A 106 -38.40 50.10 90.46
N LEU A 107 -37.16 50.59 90.32
CA LEU A 107 -35.93 49.78 90.31
C LEU A 107 -34.96 50.12 91.47
N TRP A 108 -35.46 50.75 92.54
CA TRP A 108 -34.68 51.07 93.74
C TRP A 108 -35.51 50.79 95.00
N PRO A 109 -34.99 50.10 96.04
CA PRO A 109 -33.58 49.74 96.27
C PRO A 109 -33.20 48.33 95.79
N PRO A 110 -31.94 48.09 95.39
CA PRO A 110 -31.44 46.76 95.03
C PRO A 110 -31.13 45.92 96.27
N ARG A 111 -32.07 45.05 96.68
CA ARG A 111 -31.79 43.96 97.63
C ARG A 111 -31.18 42.75 96.89
N ILE A 112 -29.96 42.91 96.38
CA ILE A 112 -29.23 41.83 95.71
C ILE A 112 -28.86 40.77 96.75
N SER A 113 -29.61 39.66 96.75
CA SER A 113 -29.25 38.46 97.52
C SER A 113 -28.00 37.82 96.93
N ARG A 114 -27.17 37.17 97.76
CA ARG A 114 -25.98 36.42 97.29
C ARG A 114 -26.34 35.38 96.22
N GLY A 115 -27.51 34.73 96.32
CA GLY A 115 -28.00 33.81 95.30
C GLY A 115 -28.33 34.47 93.95
N GLN A 116 -28.73 35.74 93.97
CA GLN A 116 -29.08 36.50 92.76
C GLN A 116 -27.84 36.88 91.95
N LEU A 117 -26.70 37.13 92.62
CA LEU A 117 -25.39 37.25 91.98
C LEU A 117 -24.93 35.93 91.33
N VAL A 118 -25.15 34.79 91.99
CA VAL A 118 -24.82 33.47 91.42
C VAL A 118 -25.66 33.20 90.17
N VAL A 119 -26.97 33.48 90.19
CA VAL A 119 -27.85 33.34 89.02
C VAL A 119 -27.44 34.28 87.89
N ALA A 120 -27.12 35.55 88.19
CA ALA A 120 -26.66 36.51 87.19
C ALA A 120 -25.32 36.08 86.56
N LEU A 121 -24.38 35.56 87.37
CA LEU A 121 -23.09 35.07 86.89
C LEU A 121 -23.25 33.80 86.03
N LEU A 122 -24.11 32.86 86.43
CA LEU A 122 -24.44 31.67 85.64
C LEU A 122 -25.07 32.03 84.29
N LEU A 123 -26.06 32.92 84.28
CA LEU A 123 -26.69 33.41 83.04
C LEU A 123 -25.70 34.18 82.15
N CYS A 124 -24.80 34.97 82.75
CA CYS A 124 -23.75 35.67 82.02
C CYS A 124 -22.73 34.70 81.42
N SER A 125 -22.28 33.68 82.18
CA SER A 125 -21.38 32.65 81.66
C SER A 125 -22.03 31.76 80.59
N LEU A 126 -23.33 31.45 80.73
CA LEU A 126 -24.09 30.69 79.75
C LEU A 126 -24.32 31.52 78.48
N GLY A 127 -24.64 32.81 78.61
CA GLY A 127 -24.75 33.75 77.49
C GLY A 127 -23.41 33.95 76.77
N LEU A 128 -22.30 34.01 77.51
CA LEU A 128 -20.95 34.08 76.95
C LEU A 128 -20.57 32.76 76.24
N ALA A 129 -20.86 31.61 76.84
CA ALA A 129 -20.63 30.30 76.24
C ALA A 129 -21.45 30.13 74.95
N LEU A 130 -22.74 30.49 74.96
CA LEU A 130 -23.59 30.51 73.78
C LEU A 130 -23.09 31.50 72.72
N ALA A 131 -22.63 32.69 73.11
CA ALA A 131 -22.06 33.65 72.18
C ALA A 131 -20.76 33.14 71.54
N ILE A 132 -19.88 32.49 72.30
CA ILE A 132 -18.66 31.84 71.81
C ILE A 132 -19.01 30.66 70.90
N GLN A 133 -19.99 29.84 71.27
CA GLN A 133 -20.39 28.66 70.51
C GLN A 133 -21.10 29.03 69.20
N VAL A 134 -22.00 30.03 69.22
CA VAL A 134 -22.62 30.60 68.01
C VAL A 134 -21.58 31.30 67.16
N ARG A 135 -20.62 32.03 67.74
CA ARG A 135 -19.54 32.65 66.98
C ARG A 135 -18.60 31.62 66.35
N SER A 136 -18.20 30.58 67.08
CA SER A 136 -17.42 29.44 66.56
C SER A 136 -18.14 28.73 65.42
N THR A 137 -19.47 28.52 65.53
CA THR A 137 -20.28 27.95 64.45
C THR A 137 -20.36 28.88 63.23
N ASN A 138 -20.33 30.20 63.43
CA ASN A 138 -20.38 31.20 62.35
C ASN A 138 -19.02 31.57 61.75
N ASP A 139 -17.90 31.39 62.47
CA ASP A 139 -16.53 31.60 61.97
C ASP A 139 -16.11 30.52 60.95
N HIS A 140 -16.91 29.44 60.79
CA HIS A 140 -16.90 28.58 59.60
C HIS A 140 -17.41 29.28 58.31
N SER A 141 -17.70 30.59 58.33
CA SER A 141 -18.09 31.39 57.15
C SER A 141 -17.00 31.46 56.06
N GLN A 142 -15.73 31.26 56.40
CA GLN A 142 -14.63 31.09 55.42
C GLN A 142 -14.87 29.94 54.42
N LEU A 143 -15.77 28.98 54.74
CA LEU A 143 -16.07 27.81 53.90
C LEU A 143 -17.30 27.99 53.00
N ARG A 144 -17.98 29.15 53.05
CA ARG A 144 -19.22 29.39 52.26
C ARG A 144 -18.97 30.11 50.94
N GLY A 145 -17.95 30.98 50.85
CA GLY A 145 -17.42 31.48 49.58
C GLY A 145 -16.60 30.42 48.82
N ALA A 146 -15.75 29.70 49.56
CA ALA A 146 -14.86 28.68 49.02
C ALA A 146 -15.55 27.60 48.17
N ARG A 147 -16.79 27.20 48.48
CA ARG A 147 -17.51 26.17 47.69
C ARG A 147 -17.93 26.65 46.30
N GLN A 148 -18.35 27.90 46.16
CA GLN A 148 -18.75 28.43 44.86
C GLN A 148 -17.51 28.76 44.02
N GLU A 149 -16.46 29.29 44.66
CA GLU A 149 -15.17 29.55 44.04
C GLU A 149 -14.46 28.25 43.61
N ASP A 150 -14.47 27.18 44.42
CA ASP A 150 -13.93 25.87 44.03
C ASP A 150 -14.77 25.20 42.94
N LEU A 151 -16.10 25.34 42.93
CA LEU A 151 -16.92 24.81 41.85
C LEU A 151 -16.66 25.53 40.51
N VAL A 152 -16.48 26.85 40.53
CA VAL A 152 -16.06 27.62 39.35
C VAL A 152 -14.65 27.20 38.92
N ARG A 153 -13.70 27.10 39.85
CA ARG A 153 -12.33 26.66 39.57
C ARG A 153 -12.28 25.23 38.99
N ILE A 154 -13.10 24.31 39.49
CA ILE A 154 -13.22 22.95 38.96
C ILE A 154 -13.89 22.97 37.58
N LEU A 155 -14.89 23.83 37.36
CA LEU A 155 -15.52 23.98 36.04
C LEU A 155 -14.54 24.57 35.01
N ASP A 156 -13.78 25.60 35.37
CA ASP A 156 -12.74 26.20 34.53
C ASP A 156 -11.62 25.19 34.23
N GLU A 157 -11.21 24.38 35.22
CA GLU A 157 -10.24 23.31 35.03
C GLU A 157 -10.79 22.18 34.15
N LEU A 158 -12.06 21.80 34.30
CA LEU A 158 -12.72 20.82 33.45
C LEU A 158 -12.92 21.33 32.03
N ASP A 159 -13.30 22.59 31.82
CA ASP A 159 -13.45 23.17 30.50
C ASP A 159 -12.09 23.36 29.82
N SER A 160 -11.05 23.79 30.55
CA SER A 160 -9.67 23.81 30.04
C SER A 160 -9.18 22.42 29.65
N ARG A 161 -9.45 21.39 30.47
CA ARG A 161 -9.16 19.98 30.13
C ARG A 161 -9.97 19.51 28.92
N GLN A 162 -11.24 19.88 28.82
CA GLN A 162 -12.11 19.56 27.69
C GLN A 162 -11.62 20.20 26.39
N GLN A 163 -11.32 21.50 26.40
CA GLN A 163 -10.75 22.23 25.27
C GLN A 163 -9.43 21.60 24.82
N ARG A 164 -8.54 21.25 25.77
CA ARG A 164 -7.28 20.56 25.43
C ARG A 164 -7.53 19.18 24.81
N LEU A 165 -8.41 18.36 25.38
CA LEU A 165 -8.76 17.05 24.83
C LEU A 165 -9.44 17.16 23.44
N GLN A 166 -10.23 18.20 23.19
CA GLN A 166 -10.80 18.47 21.87
C GLN A 166 -9.72 18.88 20.85
N GLN A 167 -8.73 19.68 21.26
CA GLN A 167 -7.57 20.01 20.43
C GLN A 167 -6.70 18.78 20.14
N GLU A 168 -6.38 17.96 21.15
CA GLU A 168 -5.65 16.70 21.02
C GLU A 168 -6.39 15.74 20.08
N LYS A 169 -7.71 15.57 20.24
CA LYS A 169 -8.55 14.77 19.33
C LYS A 169 -8.46 15.27 17.89
N SER A 170 -8.63 16.58 17.66
CA SER A 170 -8.59 17.15 16.31
C SER A 170 -7.21 17.00 15.66
N GLN A 171 -6.12 17.14 16.43
CA GLN A 171 -4.76 16.89 15.96
C GLN A 171 -4.53 15.42 15.61
N LEU A 172 -5.07 14.47 16.39
CA LEU A 172 -4.99 13.04 16.11
C LEU A 172 -5.81 12.65 14.87
N GLU A 173 -7.01 13.20 14.71
CA GLU A 173 -7.84 13.00 13.50
C GLU A 173 -7.14 13.55 12.25
N GLN A 174 -6.50 14.73 12.33
CA GLN A 174 -5.69 15.28 11.25
C GLN A 174 -4.45 14.41 10.95
N SER A 175 -3.77 13.92 11.99
CA SER A 175 -2.58 13.05 11.85
C SER A 175 -2.93 11.70 11.22
N LEU A 176 -4.06 11.12 11.60
CA LEU A 176 -4.61 9.89 11.02
C LEU A 176 -4.94 10.10 9.54
N ALA A 177 -5.69 11.15 9.21
CA ALA A 177 -6.04 11.47 7.82
C ALA A 177 -4.80 11.75 6.97
N GLN A 178 -3.76 12.39 7.51
CA GLN A 178 -2.49 12.59 6.82
C GLN A 178 -1.75 11.26 6.59
N LEU A 179 -1.72 10.37 7.60
CA LEU A 179 -1.07 9.07 7.50
C LEU A 179 -1.77 8.17 6.46
N GLU A 180 -3.10 8.08 6.49
CA GLU A 180 -3.90 7.33 5.51
C GLU A 180 -3.67 7.84 4.09
N ASN A 181 -3.72 9.16 3.87
CA ASN A 181 -3.43 9.77 2.57
C ASN A 181 -2.00 9.44 2.09
N SER A 182 -1.00 9.55 2.97
CA SER A 182 0.39 9.23 2.61
C SER A 182 0.61 7.75 2.30
N SER A 183 -0.10 6.85 3.00
CA SER A 183 -0.07 5.40 2.78
C SER A 183 -0.69 5.04 1.43
N ASN A 184 -1.84 5.63 1.10
CA ASN A 184 -2.49 5.46 -0.20
C ASN A 184 -1.60 5.96 -1.34
N GLN A 185 -1.02 7.16 -1.21
CA GLN A 185 -0.06 7.70 -2.19
C GLN A 185 1.18 6.81 -2.36
N ALA A 186 1.75 6.28 -1.28
CA ALA A 186 2.88 5.37 -1.34
C ALA A 186 2.54 4.05 -2.05
N LYS A 187 1.34 3.50 -1.80
CA LYS A 187 0.83 2.29 -2.46
C LYS A 187 0.63 2.53 -3.96
N GLU A 188 -0.05 3.61 -4.35
CA GLU A 188 -0.24 3.99 -5.75
C GLU A 188 1.09 4.18 -6.48
N ALA A 189 2.05 4.88 -5.87
CA ALA A 189 3.40 5.07 -6.43
C ALA A 189 4.14 3.73 -6.60
N GLN A 190 3.99 2.80 -5.66
CA GLN A 190 4.57 1.46 -5.76
C GLN A 190 3.92 0.65 -6.90
N GLU A 191 2.60 0.70 -7.04
CA GLU A 191 1.88 0.02 -8.13
C GLU A 191 2.23 0.58 -9.51
N GLN A 192 2.32 1.90 -9.65
CA GLN A 192 2.80 2.55 -10.89
C GLN A 192 4.25 2.16 -11.21
N THR A 193 5.11 2.06 -10.19
CA THR A 193 6.51 1.64 -10.38
C THR A 193 6.61 0.18 -10.81
N LYS A 194 5.80 -0.71 -10.23
CA LYS A 194 5.68 -2.12 -10.65
C LYS A 194 5.20 -2.24 -12.10
N LYS A 195 4.16 -1.49 -12.50
CA LYS A 195 3.65 -1.46 -13.90
C LYS A 195 4.75 -1.03 -14.87
N LYS A 196 5.42 0.11 -14.61
CA LYS A 196 6.54 0.60 -15.43
C LYS A 196 7.72 -0.38 -15.49
N ALA A 197 8.03 -1.07 -14.38
CA ALA A 197 9.08 -2.09 -14.37
C ALA A 197 8.71 -3.29 -15.27
N THR A 198 7.44 -3.72 -15.27
CA THR A 198 6.94 -4.76 -16.19
C THR A 198 6.96 -4.29 -17.65
N GLU A 199 6.47 -3.09 -17.95
CA GLU A 199 6.49 -2.50 -19.30
C GLU A 199 7.92 -2.43 -19.88
N LEU A 200 8.86 -1.89 -19.10
CA LEU A 200 10.28 -1.85 -19.47
C LEU A 200 10.89 -3.25 -19.57
N GLY A 201 10.48 -4.20 -18.73
CA GLY A 201 10.89 -5.60 -18.79
C GLY A 201 10.41 -6.32 -20.05
N ILE A 202 9.20 -6.01 -20.54
CA ILE A 202 8.67 -6.56 -21.80
C ILE A 202 9.52 -6.06 -22.97
N LEU A 203 9.78 -4.74 -23.00
CA LEU A 203 10.60 -4.08 -24.02
C LEU A 203 12.06 -4.56 -24.01
N ALA A 204 12.65 -4.75 -22.83
CA ALA A 204 14.01 -5.27 -22.65
C ALA A 204 14.13 -6.79 -22.85
N GLY A 205 13.01 -7.50 -23.03
CA GLY A 205 12.99 -8.96 -23.19
C GLY A 205 13.14 -9.77 -21.90
N THR A 206 13.19 -9.13 -20.72
CA THR A 206 13.53 -9.79 -19.44
C THR A 206 12.33 -10.38 -18.71
N VAL A 207 11.10 -10.13 -19.15
CA VAL A 207 9.87 -10.78 -18.65
C VAL A 207 9.04 -11.41 -19.76
N LYS A 208 8.22 -12.40 -19.39
CA LYS A 208 7.28 -13.07 -20.30
C LYS A 208 6.15 -12.13 -20.71
N ALA A 209 5.64 -12.28 -21.93
CA ALA A 209 4.54 -11.49 -22.47
C ALA A 209 3.43 -12.39 -23.04
N THR A 210 2.20 -11.90 -23.08
CA THR A 210 1.08 -12.58 -23.74
C THR A 210 0.11 -11.55 -24.32
N GLY A 211 -0.49 -11.87 -25.47
CA GLY A 211 -1.40 -10.99 -26.20
C GLY A 211 -1.88 -11.65 -27.49
N PRO A 212 -2.71 -10.97 -28.30
CA PRO A 212 -3.03 -11.44 -29.65
C PRO A 212 -1.76 -11.46 -30.52
N GLY A 213 -1.75 -12.28 -31.56
CA GLY A 213 -0.60 -12.36 -32.45
C GLY A 213 -0.66 -13.50 -33.45
N ILE A 214 0.52 -13.91 -33.93
CA ILE A 214 0.67 -15.01 -34.88
C ILE A 214 1.77 -15.98 -34.45
N VAL A 215 1.63 -17.22 -34.91
CA VAL A 215 2.73 -18.18 -34.96
C VAL A 215 3.04 -18.45 -36.44
N LEU A 216 4.20 -17.98 -36.90
CA LEU A 216 4.77 -18.34 -38.21
C LEU A 216 5.72 -19.52 -38.01
N THR A 217 5.49 -20.60 -38.75
CA THR A 217 6.37 -21.79 -38.79
C THR A 217 7.00 -21.88 -40.16
N VAL A 218 8.33 -21.94 -40.24
CA VAL A 218 9.09 -22.12 -41.47
C VAL A 218 9.76 -23.49 -41.45
N ASP A 219 9.31 -24.38 -42.32
CA ASP A 219 9.82 -25.74 -42.51
C ASP A 219 10.74 -25.76 -43.74
N ASP A 220 11.99 -26.23 -43.60
CA ASP A 220 13.04 -26.10 -44.62
C ASP A 220 13.77 -27.44 -44.84
N PRO A 221 13.11 -28.44 -45.44
CA PRO A 221 13.66 -29.80 -45.56
C PRO A 221 14.91 -29.86 -46.45
N GLN A 222 15.28 -28.76 -47.14
CA GLN A 222 16.46 -28.67 -48.00
C GLN A 222 17.60 -27.84 -47.40
N GLY A 223 17.43 -27.22 -46.21
CA GLY A 223 18.46 -26.43 -45.53
C GLY A 223 18.86 -25.13 -46.26
N GLN A 224 17.96 -24.59 -47.07
CA GLN A 224 18.20 -23.41 -47.90
C GLN A 224 17.93 -22.09 -47.19
N VAL A 225 17.16 -22.08 -46.09
CA VAL A 225 16.91 -20.89 -45.28
C VAL A 225 18.18 -20.51 -44.52
N LYS A 226 18.61 -19.26 -44.72
CA LYS A 226 19.84 -18.69 -44.16
C LYS A 226 19.53 -17.58 -43.16
N ALA A 227 20.57 -17.11 -42.48
CA ALA A 227 20.50 -16.06 -41.48
C ALA A 227 19.86 -14.76 -41.97
N ASP A 228 20.12 -14.38 -43.23
CA ASP A 228 19.55 -13.18 -43.88
C ASP A 228 18.03 -13.26 -44.02
N MET A 229 17.48 -14.37 -44.52
CA MET A 229 16.03 -14.57 -44.68
C MET A 229 15.28 -14.56 -43.34
N LEU A 230 15.88 -15.08 -42.27
CA LEU A 230 15.29 -15.03 -40.93
C LEU A 230 15.37 -13.61 -40.33
N LEU A 231 16.45 -12.86 -40.64
CA LEU A 231 16.56 -11.45 -40.28
C LEU A 231 15.52 -10.61 -41.03
N ASP A 232 15.37 -10.76 -42.35
CA ASP A 232 14.35 -10.06 -43.14
C ASP A 232 12.94 -10.37 -42.60
N THR A 233 12.67 -11.64 -42.29
CA THR A 233 11.41 -12.06 -41.63
C THR A 233 11.17 -11.30 -40.33
N LEU A 234 12.19 -11.17 -39.48
CA LEU A 234 12.12 -10.39 -38.24
C LEU A 234 11.89 -8.89 -38.50
N GLN A 235 12.52 -8.32 -39.52
CA GLN A 235 12.42 -6.89 -39.82
C GLN A 235 11.04 -6.53 -40.37
N GLU A 236 10.44 -7.37 -41.22
CA GLU A 236 9.05 -7.20 -41.68
C GLU A 236 8.04 -7.33 -40.52
N LEU A 237 8.23 -8.28 -39.60
CA LEU A 237 7.41 -8.39 -38.39
C LEU A 237 7.49 -7.11 -37.52
N ARG A 238 8.69 -6.54 -37.35
CA ARG A 238 8.90 -5.27 -36.63
C ARG A 238 8.23 -4.09 -37.35
N ALA A 239 8.36 -4.01 -38.67
CA ALA A 239 7.71 -2.98 -39.48
C ALA A 239 6.17 -3.06 -39.40
N ALA A 240 5.63 -4.27 -39.29
CA ALA A 240 4.20 -4.56 -39.13
C ALA A 240 3.68 -4.44 -37.69
N GLY A 241 4.46 -3.90 -36.74
CA GLY A 241 4.00 -3.61 -35.39
C GLY A 241 4.05 -4.80 -34.41
N ALA A 242 4.98 -5.74 -34.60
CA ALA A 242 5.25 -6.76 -33.59
C ALA A 242 5.86 -6.16 -32.31
N GLU A 243 5.25 -6.43 -31.16
CA GLU A 243 5.64 -5.89 -29.85
C GLU A 243 6.63 -6.81 -29.10
N ALA A 244 6.46 -8.13 -29.25
CA ALA A 244 7.36 -9.13 -28.69
C ALA A 244 7.48 -10.33 -29.64
N ILE A 245 8.71 -10.82 -29.83
CA ILE A 245 9.03 -11.91 -30.75
C ILE A 245 9.93 -12.92 -30.06
N GLN A 246 9.62 -14.20 -30.26
CA GLN A 246 10.44 -15.34 -29.88
C GLN A 246 10.65 -16.23 -31.10
N ILE A 247 11.89 -16.66 -31.34
CA ILE A 247 12.23 -17.60 -32.40
C ILE A 247 12.71 -18.88 -31.72
N ASN A 248 11.89 -19.94 -31.78
CA ASN A 248 12.05 -21.16 -31.00
C ASN A 248 12.20 -20.81 -29.50
N ASP A 249 13.39 -20.98 -28.93
CA ASP A 249 13.71 -20.72 -27.50
C ASP A 249 14.49 -19.40 -27.29
N VAL A 250 14.58 -18.56 -28.31
CA VAL A 250 15.35 -17.30 -28.30
C VAL A 250 14.39 -16.11 -28.26
N ARG A 251 14.48 -15.31 -27.19
CA ARG A 251 13.79 -14.01 -27.12
C ARG A 251 14.50 -13.02 -28.01
N VAL A 252 13.76 -12.42 -28.94
CA VAL A 252 14.32 -11.39 -29.80
C VAL A 252 14.23 -10.03 -29.11
N VAL A 253 15.35 -9.31 -29.10
CA VAL A 253 15.51 -7.94 -28.60
C VAL A 253 16.25 -7.08 -29.64
N ALA A 254 16.48 -5.80 -29.34
CA ALA A 254 17.12 -4.87 -30.27
C ALA A 254 18.52 -5.31 -30.74
N SER A 255 19.30 -5.97 -29.88
CA SER A 255 20.66 -6.45 -30.17
C SER A 255 20.74 -7.86 -30.76
N THR A 256 19.62 -8.56 -30.94
CA THR A 256 19.62 -9.94 -31.47
C THR A 256 20.19 -9.96 -32.89
N TYR A 257 21.19 -10.83 -33.09
CA TYR A 257 21.87 -11.04 -34.37
C TYR A 257 21.67 -12.47 -34.88
N PHE A 258 21.92 -12.67 -36.17
CA PHE A 258 21.80 -13.95 -36.87
C PHE A 258 23.11 -14.26 -37.59
N THR A 259 23.53 -15.53 -37.59
CA THR A 259 24.69 -16.02 -38.34
C THR A 259 24.43 -17.42 -38.87
N ASP A 260 24.93 -17.77 -40.05
CA ASP A 260 24.81 -19.13 -40.56
C ASP A 260 25.73 -20.07 -39.77
N ALA A 261 25.19 -21.21 -39.32
CA ALA A 261 25.96 -22.19 -38.58
C ALA A 261 26.83 -23.04 -39.52
N SER A 262 28.09 -23.29 -39.15
CA SER A 262 29.07 -24.01 -39.99
C SER A 262 28.68 -25.45 -40.35
N GLY A 263 27.68 -26.04 -39.69
CA GLY A 263 27.11 -27.36 -39.96
C GLY A 263 25.70 -27.34 -40.55
N GLY A 264 25.20 -26.18 -40.99
CA GLY A 264 23.81 -25.98 -41.40
C GLY A 264 22.90 -25.52 -40.25
N GLY A 265 21.80 -24.86 -40.60
CA GLY A 265 20.96 -24.11 -39.66
C GLY A 265 21.49 -22.70 -39.39
N VAL A 266 20.85 -22.00 -38.44
CA VAL A 266 21.15 -20.59 -38.12
C VAL A 266 21.38 -20.45 -36.63
N GLN A 267 22.39 -19.67 -36.24
CA GLN A 267 22.61 -19.25 -34.86
C GLN A 267 21.99 -17.88 -34.63
N ILE A 268 21.13 -17.78 -33.60
CA ILE A 268 20.41 -16.56 -33.21
C ILE A 268 20.88 -16.17 -31.80
N ASP A 269 21.46 -14.98 -31.66
CA ASP A 269 22.02 -14.46 -30.40
C ASP A 269 22.97 -15.48 -29.70
N GLY A 270 23.87 -16.09 -30.48
CA GLY A 270 24.83 -17.08 -30.00
C GLY A 270 24.26 -18.50 -29.78
N LYS A 271 22.94 -18.70 -29.90
CA LYS A 271 22.28 -20.02 -29.73
C LYS A 271 21.98 -20.66 -31.08
N ASN A 272 22.41 -21.91 -31.28
CA ASN A 272 22.07 -22.65 -32.50
C ASN A 272 20.56 -22.97 -32.50
N VAL A 273 19.86 -22.58 -33.57
CA VAL A 273 18.43 -22.84 -33.76
C VAL A 273 18.25 -23.73 -34.99
N SER A 274 17.56 -24.85 -34.79
CA SER A 274 17.21 -25.80 -35.84
C SER A 274 15.81 -25.56 -36.38
N GLN A 275 15.59 -25.99 -37.61
CA GLN A 275 14.26 -26.04 -38.21
C GLN A 275 13.31 -27.00 -37.45
N PRO A 276 11.98 -26.81 -37.55
CA PRO A 276 11.32 -25.66 -38.17
C PRO A 276 11.52 -24.38 -37.35
N PHE A 277 11.80 -23.27 -38.03
CA PHE A 277 11.95 -21.97 -37.38
C PHE A 277 10.56 -21.44 -37.00
N ARG A 278 10.31 -21.28 -35.70
CA ARG A 278 9.02 -20.88 -35.16
C ARG A 278 9.10 -19.46 -34.61
N PHE A 279 8.55 -18.51 -35.37
CA PHE A 279 8.34 -17.14 -34.93
C PHE A 279 7.01 -17.08 -34.15
N THR A 280 7.11 -16.98 -32.84
CA THR A 280 6.02 -16.72 -31.91
C THR A 280 5.96 -15.22 -31.67
N VAL A 281 4.91 -14.55 -32.15
CA VAL A 281 4.85 -13.09 -32.26
C VAL A 281 3.60 -12.55 -31.58
N ILE A 282 3.76 -11.49 -30.77
CA ILE A 282 2.66 -10.68 -30.21
C ILE A 282 2.55 -9.38 -31.00
N GLY A 283 1.33 -8.97 -31.35
CA GLY A 283 1.00 -7.79 -32.15
C GLY A 283 -0.35 -7.98 -32.87
N ASN A 284 -0.82 -6.99 -33.63
CA ASN A 284 -2.11 -7.10 -34.32
C ASN A 284 -2.07 -8.15 -35.45
N PRO A 285 -2.82 -9.28 -35.39
CA PRO A 285 -2.76 -10.31 -36.42
C PRO A 285 -3.20 -9.82 -37.80
N GLN A 286 -4.05 -8.79 -37.84
CA GLN A 286 -4.56 -8.17 -39.08
C GLN A 286 -3.52 -7.29 -39.78
N ASP A 287 -2.47 -6.83 -39.08
CA ASP A 287 -1.36 -6.06 -39.66
C ASP A 287 -0.18 -7.00 -39.98
N LEU A 288 0.14 -7.92 -39.05
CA LEU A 288 1.23 -8.88 -39.18
C LEU A 288 1.04 -9.86 -40.36
N THR A 289 -0.18 -10.37 -40.57
CA THR A 289 -0.41 -11.41 -41.59
C THR A 289 -0.31 -10.86 -43.02
N PRO A 290 -0.93 -9.71 -43.38
CA PRO A 290 -0.78 -9.14 -44.71
C PRO A 290 0.66 -8.73 -45.02
N ALA A 291 1.41 -8.16 -44.06
CA ALA A 291 2.80 -7.74 -44.24
C ALA A 291 3.70 -8.90 -44.74
N LEU A 292 3.63 -10.06 -44.09
CA LEU A 292 4.37 -11.26 -44.50
C LEU A 292 3.98 -11.81 -45.89
N ASN A 293 2.77 -11.49 -46.36
CA ASN A 293 2.19 -11.97 -47.62
C ASN A 293 2.25 -10.93 -48.76
N ILE A 294 2.90 -9.78 -48.57
CA ILE A 294 3.11 -8.77 -49.62
C ILE A 294 3.79 -9.44 -50.84
N PRO A 295 3.37 -9.15 -52.09
CA PRO A 295 4.02 -9.69 -53.29
C PRO A 295 5.52 -9.40 -53.32
N GLY A 296 6.34 -10.46 -53.31
CA GLY A 296 7.80 -10.35 -53.23
C GLY A 296 8.38 -10.32 -51.81
N GLY A 297 7.53 -10.27 -50.77
CA GLY A 297 7.93 -10.34 -49.36
C GLY A 297 8.20 -11.76 -48.85
N VAL A 298 8.34 -11.87 -47.53
CA VAL A 298 8.86 -13.01 -46.77
C VAL A 298 8.35 -14.37 -47.25
N VAL A 299 7.03 -14.59 -47.24
CA VAL A 299 6.44 -15.90 -47.57
C VAL A 299 6.85 -16.36 -48.97
N ARG A 300 6.83 -15.46 -49.95
CA ARG A 300 7.22 -15.76 -51.34
C ARG A 300 8.73 -15.97 -51.50
N THR A 301 9.55 -15.31 -50.71
CA THR A 301 11.01 -15.49 -50.73
C THR A 301 11.39 -16.85 -50.13
N LEU A 302 10.76 -17.26 -49.03
CA LEU A 302 10.95 -18.60 -48.45
C LEU A 302 10.45 -19.72 -49.38
N GLU A 303 9.27 -19.55 -49.99
CA GLU A 303 8.72 -20.52 -50.96
C GLU A 303 9.62 -20.74 -52.18
N LYS A 304 10.30 -19.68 -52.68
CA LYS A 304 11.29 -19.80 -53.77
C LYS A 304 12.48 -20.69 -53.40
N GLN A 305 12.85 -20.72 -52.11
CA GLN A 305 13.90 -21.60 -51.58
C GLN A 305 13.36 -22.98 -51.17
N GLN A 306 12.15 -23.34 -51.61
CA GLN A 306 11.46 -24.60 -51.31
C GLN A 306 11.11 -24.80 -49.82
N ALA A 307 11.21 -23.75 -49.01
CA ALA A 307 10.76 -23.75 -47.62
C ALA A 307 9.26 -23.45 -47.53
N ARG A 308 8.56 -24.13 -46.61
CA ARG A 308 7.12 -23.94 -46.36
C ARG A 308 6.90 -23.01 -45.18
N ALA A 309 6.38 -21.82 -45.45
CA ALA A 309 5.90 -20.90 -44.41
C ALA A 309 4.40 -21.16 -44.10
N THR A 310 4.06 -21.32 -42.82
CA THR A 310 2.67 -21.47 -42.35
C THR A 310 2.40 -20.45 -41.24
N ILE A 311 1.39 -19.60 -41.42
CA ILE A 311 0.99 -18.58 -40.44
C ILE A 311 -0.31 -19.02 -39.76
N THR A 312 -0.36 -18.97 -38.43
CA THR A 312 -1.56 -19.21 -37.64
C THR A 312 -1.82 -18.00 -36.74
N GLN A 313 -2.93 -17.28 -36.97
CA GLN A 313 -3.38 -16.20 -36.08
C GLN A 313 -3.96 -16.79 -34.79
N GLN A 314 -3.68 -16.16 -33.65
CA GLN A 314 -4.19 -16.59 -32.35
C GLN A 314 -4.56 -15.37 -31.50
N GLN A 315 -5.67 -15.46 -30.76
CA GLN A 315 -6.10 -14.42 -29.82
C GLN A 315 -5.25 -14.36 -28.55
N LYS A 316 -4.50 -15.44 -28.27
CA LYS A 316 -3.56 -15.53 -27.16
C LYS A 316 -2.31 -16.30 -27.59
N VAL A 317 -1.26 -15.56 -27.89
CA VAL A 317 0.11 -16.02 -28.02
C VAL A 317 0.82 -15.78 -26.68
N VAL A 318 1.81 -16.62 -26.35
CA VAL A 318 2.69 -16.44 -25.19
C VAL A 318 4.13 -16.40 -25.69
N VAL A 319 4.84 -15.33 -25.36
CA VAL A 319 6.29 -15.19 -25.55
C VAL A 319 6.93 -15.37 -24.18
N ASP A 320 7.51 -16.54 -23.95
CA ASP A 320 8.00 -16.98 -22.65
C ASP A 320 9.53 -17.12 -22.57
N ALA A 321 10.21 -17.12 -23.71
CA ALA A 321 11.67 -16.95 -23.77
C ALA A 321 12.06 -15.57 -23.22
N LEU A 322 13.20 -15.53 -22.52
CA LEU A 322 13.75 -14.33 -21.89
C LEU A 322 15.13 -13.99 -22.47
N ALA A 323 15.39 -12.70 -22.66
CA ALA A 323 16.71 -12.18 -22.99
C ALA A 323 17.56 -12.12 -21.71
N THR A 324 18.85 -12.46 -21.81
CA THR A 324 19.79 -12.39 -20.69
C THR A 324 20.61 -11.10 -20.83
N PRO A 325 20.34 -10.06 -20.02
CA PRO A 325 21.06 -8.79 -20.13
C PRO A 325 22.51 -8.97 -19.69
N THR A 326 23.46 -8.57 -20.53
CA THR A 326 24.87 -8.49 -20.14
C THR A 326 25.07 -7.24 -19.27
N PRO A 327 25.65 -7.35 -18.05
CA PRO A 327 25.84 -6.20 -17.18
C PRO A 327 26.84 -5.20 -17.81
N PRO A 328 26.52 -3.89 -17.84
CA PRO A 328 27.42 -2.89 -18.39
C PRO A 328 28.66 -2.71 -17.50
N GLN A 329 29.84 -2.71 -18.12
CA GLN A 329 31.11 -2.49 -17.40
C GLN A 329 31.31 -1.02 -16.98
N TYR A 330 30.80 -0.08 -17.79
CA TYR A 330 31.05 1.37 -17.62
C TYR A 330 29.77 2.19 -17.45
N ALA A 331 28.70 1.86 -18.18
CA ALA A 331 27.46 2.62 -18.15
C ALA A 331 26.72 2.43 -16.82
N LYS A 332 26.19 3.52 -16.29
CA LYS A 332 25.34 3.57 -15.09
C LYS A 332 24.07 4.36 -15.40
N PRO A 333 22.93 4.07 -14.76
CA PRO A 333 21.76 4.93 -14.85
C PRO A 333 22.12 6.36 -14.46
N ALA A 334 21.59 7.34 -15.18
CA ALA A 334 21.71 8.74 -14.80
C ALA A 334 21.00 8.98 -13.47
N ALA A 335 21.53 9.91 -12.65
CA ALA A 335 20.80 10.42 -11.50
C ALA A 335 19.49 11.09 -11.97
N LYS A 336 18.43 10.90 -11.19
CA LYS A 336 17.09 11.46 -11.43
C LYS A 336 16.94 12.81 -10.74
#